data_AF-A0A954CLF2-F1
#
_entry.id   AF-A0A954CLF2-F1
#
_cell.length_a   1.000
_cell.length_b   1.000
_cell.length_c   1.000
_cell.angle_alpha   90.00
_cell.angle_beta   90.00
_cell.angle_gamma   90.00
#
_symmetry.space_group_name_H-M   'P 1'
#
loop_
_entity.id
_entity.type
_entity.pdbx_description
1 polymer ?
#
loop_
_entity_poly.entity_id
_entity_poly.type
_entity_poly.pdbx_seq_one_letter_code
_entity_poly.pdbx_strand_id
1 'polypeptide(L)'
;RNVETIVDLARARGIRPVLATLPHGTDAQLPFVEMAPEIERFAAELRAIAMERADDVVFVDLAATWPDRPEWFKDVGHLTDAGIAHKAEQIGHAVLDALRR
;
A
#
# COMPACT_ATOMS: atom_id res chain seq x y z
N ARG A 1 -15.32 -4.94 -0.42
CA ARG A 1 -16.43 -4.19 -1.07
C ARG A 1 -16.00 -2.80 -1.54
N ASN A 2 -15.60 -1.86 -0.68
CA ASN A 2 -15.28 -0.48 -1.12
C ASN A 2 -14.13 -0.41 -2.15
N VAL A 3 -13.05 -1.17 -1.93
CA VAL A 3 -11.89 -1.21 -2.84
C VAL A 3 -12.29 -1.78 -4.20
N GLU A 4 -13.03 -2.89 -4.24
CA GLU A 4 -13.51 -3.49 -5.49
C GLU A 4 -14.37 -2.52 -6.28
N THR A 5 -15.28 -1.78 -5.62
CA THR A 5 -16.09 -0.75 -6.27
C THR A 5 -15.24 0.37 -6.88
N ILE A 6 -14.15 0.78 -6.22
CA ILE A 6 -13.20 1.75 -6.77
C ILE A 6 -12.50 1.18 -8.00
N VAL A 7 -12.09 -0.09 -7.97
CA VAL A 7 -11.48 -0.77 -9.12
C VAL A 7 -12.46 -0.86 -10.29
N ASP A 8 -13.71 -1.25 -10.04
CA ASP A 8 -14.76 -1.33 -11.06
C ASP A 8 -14.99 0.02 -11.73
N LEU A 9 -15.07 1.10 -10.93
CA LEU A 9 -15.26 2.46 -11.43
C LEU A 9 -14.05 2.95 -12.24
N ALA A 10 -12.84 2.66 -11.78
CA ALA A 10 -11.61 3.03 -12.49
C ALA A 10 -11.54 2.31 -13.84
N ARG A 11 -11.80 1.00 -13.84
CA ARG A 11 -11.85 0.16 -15.04
C ARG A 11 -12.88 0.66 -16.05
N ALA A 12 -14.09 1.01 -15.60
CA ALA A 12 -15.13 1.57 -16.46
C ALA A 12 -14.71 2.88 -17.16
N ARG A 13 -13.71 3.57 -16.61
CA ARG A 13 -13.11 4.79 -17.17
C ARG A 13 -11.80 4.54 -17.94
N GLY A 14 -11.39 3.29 -18.13
CA GLY A 14 -10.12 2.94 -18.75
C GLY A 14 -8.90 3.29 -17.90
N ILE A 15 -9.07 3.44 -16.58
CA ILE A 15 -7.99 3.74 -15.64
C ILE A 15 -7.60 2.43 -14.95
N ARG A 16 -6.30 2.11 -14.99
CA ARG A 16 -5.71 1.01 -14.20
C ARG A 16 -5.23 1.56 -12.86
N PRO A 17 -5.95 1.35 -11.74
CA PRO A 17 -5.55 1.90 -10.45
C PRO A 17 -4.32 1.19 -9.89
N VAL A 18 -3.55 1.94 -9.10
CA VAL A 18 -2.49 1.38 -8.26
C VAL A 18 -3.08 1.09 -6.88
N LEU A 19 -3.08 -0.18 -6.49
CA LEU A 19 -3.43 -0.61 -5.14
C LEU A 19 -2.15 -0.80 -4.34
N ALA A 20 -1.97 -0.01 -3.29
CA ALA A 20 -0.82 -0.11 -2.41
C ALA A 20 -1.27 -0.45 -0.99
N THR A 21 -0.64 -1.45 -0.36
CA THR A 21 -0.86 -1.72 1.07
C THR A 21 -0.28 -0.57 1.91
N LEU A 22 -0.74 -0.41 3.15
CA LEU A 22 -0.23 0.64 4.03
C LEU A 22 0.99 0.09 4.80
N PRO A 23 2.20 0.65 4.62
CA PRO A 23 3.31 0.33 5.53
C PRO A 23 2.97 0.89 6.91
N HIS A 24 3.34 0.18 7.96
CA HIS A 24 3.05 0.57 9.33
C HIS A 24 4.27 0.38 10.23
N GLY A 25 4.35 1.18 11.29
CA GLY A 25 5.40 1.08 12.29
C GLY A 25 5.15 -0.10 13.24
N THR A 26 6.22 -0.81 13.59
CA THR A 26 6.19 -1.99 14.47
C THR A 26 6.77 -1.72 15.86
N ASP A 27 7.35 -0.55 16.08
CA ASP A 27 7.89 -0.14 17.36
C ASP A 27 6.77 0.07 18.39
N ALA A 28 6.83 -0.69 19.49
CA ALA A 28 5.85 -0.66 20.57
C ALA A 28 5.76 0.70 21.29
N GLN A 29 6.71 1.61 21.08
CA GLN A 29 6.70 2.97 21.60
C GLN A 29 5.95 3.96 20.69
N LEU A 30 5.60 3.56 19.46
CA LEU A 30 4.88 4.45 18.55
C LEU A 30 3.44 4.69 19.02
N PRO A 31 2.93 5.92 18.89
CA PRO A 31 1.51 6.19 19.08
C PRO A 31 0.66 5.28 18.18
N PHE A 32 -0.43 4.77 18.75
CA PHE A 32 -1.43 3.95 18.06
C PHE A 32 -0.91 2.60 17.52
N VAL A 33 0.23 2.10 18.02
CA VAL A 33 0.78 0.80 17.60
C VAL A 33 -0.21 -0.36 17.78
N GLU A 34 -1.18 -0.23 18.69
CA GLU A 34 -2.27 -1.18 18.87
C GLU A 34 -3.17 -1.35 17.63
N MET A 35 -3.11 -0.42 16.66
CA MET A 35 -3.82 -0.49 15.38
C MET A 35 -3.07 -1.28 14.29
N ALA A 36 -1.82 -1.68 14.53
CA ALA A 36 -1.04 -2.45 13.56
C ALA A 36 -1.74 -3.74 13.08
N PRO A 37 -2.43 -4.52 13.93
CA PRO A 37 -3.16 -5.70 13.50
C PRO A 37 -4.30 -5.39 12.50
N GLU A 38 -5.01 -4.28 12.67
CA GLU A 38 -6.05 -3.85 11.75
C GLU A 38 -5.47 -3.45 10.39
N ILE A 39 -4.30 -2.81 10.37
CA ILE A 39 -3.58 -2.46 9.15
C ILE A 39 -3.16 -3.74 8.40
N GLU A 40 -2.61 -4.73 9.12
CA GLU A 40 -2.23 -6.01 8.51
C GLU A 40 -3.42 -6.80 7.99
N ARG A 41 -4.55 -6.80 8.72
CA ARG A 41 -5.79 -7.42 8.23
C ARG A 41 -6.24 -6.77 6.92
N PHE A 42 -6.22 -5.44 6.85
CA PHE A 42 -6.60 -4.73 5.63
C PHE A 42 -5.59 -4.98 4.49
N ALA A 43 -4.29 -5.07 4.79
CA ALA A 43 -3.28 -5.44 3.80
C ALA A 43 -3.53 -6.84 3.22
N ALA A 44 -3.91 -7.82 4.05
CA ALA A 44 -4.30 -9.15 3.58
C ALA A 44 -5.53 -9.14 2.67
N GLU A 45 -6.56 -8.36 3.01
CA GLU A 45 -7.73 -8.17 2.14
C GLU A 45 -7.34 -7.53 0.80
N LEU A 46 -6.46 -6.52 0.82
CA LEU A 46 -5.99 -5.85 -0.38
C LEU A 46 -5.16 -6.78 -1.28
N ARG A 47 -4.33 -7.65 -0.70
CA ARG A 47 -3.59 -8.70 -1.42
C ARG A 47 -4.55 -9.65 -2.13
N ALA A 48 -5.60 -10.12 -1.44
CA ALA A 48 -6.60 -11.01 -2.03
C ALA A 48 -7.32 -10.35 -3.23
N ILE A 49 -7.76 -9.09 -3.06
CA ILE A 49 -8.39 -8.32 -4.15
C ILE A 49 -7.43 -8.15 -5.32
N ALA A 50 -6.16 -7.81 -5.05
CA ALA A 50 -5.16 -7.64 -6.10
C ALA A 50 -4.89 -8.93 -6.88
N MET A 51 -4.90 -10.08 -6.22
CA MET A 51 -4.76 -11.39 -6.87
C MET A 51 -5.95 -11.69 -7.79
N GLU A 52 -7.18 -11.45 -7.33
CA GLU A 52 -8.39 -11.66 -8.13
C GLU A 52 -8.52 -10.68 -9.31
N ARG A 53 -7.87 -9.51 -9.20
CA ARG A 53 -7.98 -8.39 -10.13
C ARG A 53 -6.64 -8.06 -10.81
N ALA A 54 -5.75 -9.04 -10.95
CA ALA A 54 -4.36 -8.84 -11.38
C ALA A 54 -4.21 -8.09 -12.72
N ASP A 55 -5.14 -8.29 -13.65
CA ASP A 55 -5.17 -7.60 -14.95
C ASP A 55 -5.73 -6.17 -14.86
N ASP A 56 -6.57 -5.90 -13.86
CA ASP A 56 -7.27 -4.63 -13.68
C ASP A 56 -6.46 -3.62 -12.86
N VAL A 57 -5.42 -4.05 -12.12
CA VAL A 57 -4.70 -3.20 -11.17
C VAL A 57 -3.19 -3.30 -11.31
N VAL A 58 -2.47 -2.32 -10.77
CA VAL A 58 -1.04 -2.43 -10.43
C VAL A 58 -0.96 -2.57 -8.92
N PHE A 59 -0.41 -3.68 -8.42
CA PHE A 59 -0.35 -3.92 -6.97
C PHE A 59 1.06 -3.66 -6.43
N VAL A 60 1.13 -2.97 -5.29
CA VAL A 60 2.37 -2.66 -4.58
C VAL A 60 2.22 -3.02 -3.11
N ASP A 61 2.87 -4.10 -2.68
CA ASP A 61 2.77 -4.57 -1.31
C ASP A 61 3.79 -3.89 -0.39
N LEU A 62 3.55 -2.63 -0.09
CA LEU A 62 4.39 -1.83 0.81
C LEU A 62 4.52 -2.49 2.19
N ALA A 63 3.44 -3.04 2.74
CA ALA A 63 3.44 -3.72 4.05
C ALA A 63 4.36 -4.95 4.11
N ALA A 64 4.48 -5.72 3.01
CA ALA A 64 5.36 -6.89 2.99
C ALA A 64 6.82 -6.56 2.64
N THR A 65 7.05 -5.44 1.94
CA THR A 65 8.36 -5.11 1.36
C THR A 65 9.05 -3.94 2.04
N TRP A 66 8.41 -3.31 3.03
CA TRP A 66 9.03 -2.21 3.77
C TRP A 66 10.18 -2.69 4.64
N PRO A 67 11.32 -1.97 4.66
CA PRO A 67 12.36 -2.23 5.63
C PRO A 67 11.90 -1.81 7.03
N ASP A 68 12.37 -2.53 8.05
CA ASP A 68 12.18 -2.17 9.45
C ASP A 68 12.98 -0.89 9.77
N ARG A 69 12.27 0.24 9.75
CA ARG A 69 12.81 1.60 9.87
C ARG A 69 11.92 2.47 10.76
N PRO A 70 11.99 2.32 12.09
CA PRO A 70 11.16 3.08 13.02
C PRO A 70 11.27 4.60 12.82
N GLU A 71 12.44 5.11 12.42
CA GLU A 71 12.69 6.53 12.15
C GLU A 71 11.89 7.10 10.96
N TRP A 72 11.25 6.25 10.16
CA TRP A 72 10.39 6.66 9.06
C TRP A 72 8.95 6.90 9.46
N PHE A 73 8.59 6.59 10.71
CA PHE A 73 7.24 6.67 11.24
C PHE A 73 7.13 7.78 12.29
N LYS A 74 6.10 8.62 12.16
CA LYS A 74 5.69 9.61 13.17
C LYS A 74 4.75 8.97 14.21
N ASP A 75 3.95 8.03 13.73
CA ASP A 75 3.08 7.13 14.49
C ASP A 75 2.93 5.84 13.67
N VAL A 76 2.04 4.93 14.09
CA VAL A 76 1.83 3.64 13.41
C VAL A 76 1.57 3.75 11.90
N GLY A 77 0.99 4.83 11.37
CA GLY A 77 0.58 4.95 9.96
C GLY A 77 1.08 6.18 9.21
N HIS A 78 1.50 7.24 9.90
CA HIS A 78 2.01 8.47 9.31
C HIS A 78 3.53 8.43 9.17
N LEU A 79 4.01 8.91 8.03
CA LEU A 79 5.42 8.85 7.66
C LEU A 79 6.13 10.20 7.88
N THR A 80 7.42 10.14 8.17
CA THR A 80 8.36 11.26 8.03
C THR A 80 8.66 11.52 6.56
N ASP A 81 9.34 12.63 6.24
CA ASP A 81 9.66 12.96 4.85
C ASP A 81 10.54 11.89 4.18
N ALA A 82 11.44 11.25 4.95
CA ALA A 82 12.23 10.12 4.48
C ALA A 82 11.35 8.91 4.13
N GLY A 83 10.38 8.58 5.00
CA GLY A 83 9.42 7.50 4.74
C GLY A 83 8.52 7.80 3.53
N ILE A 84 8.08 9.05 3.36
CA ILE A 84 7.30 9.51 2.21
C ILE A 84 8.11 9.38 0.92
N ALA A 85 9.38 9.81 0.92
CA ALA A 85 10.25 9.73 -0.25
C ALA A 85 10.43 8.27 -0.70
N HIS A 86 10.72 7.36 0.24
CA HIS A 86 10.85 5.94 -0.06
C HIS A 86 9.53 5.35 -0.59
N LYS A 87 8.39 5.73 -0.02
CA LYS A 87 7.08 5.31 -0.50
C LYS A 87 6.79 5.75 -1.91
N ALA A 88 7.09 7.00 -2.22
CA ALA A 88 6.91 7.54 -3.56
C ALA A 88 7.80 6.80 -4.58
N GLU A 89 9.04 6.48 -4.21
CA GLU A 89 9.97 5.72 -5.06
C GLU A 89 9.43 4.32 -5.39
N GLN A 90 9.00 3.55 -4.39
CA GLN A 90 8.47 2.19 -4.63
C GLN A 90 7.22 2.19 -5.51
N ILE A 91 6.26 3.07 -5.21
CA ILE A 91 5.04 3.20 -6.02
C ILE A 91 5.39 3.66 -7.44
N GLY A 92 6.27 4.66 -7.57
CA GLY A 92 6.70 5.20 -8.86
C GLY A 92 7.35 4.13 -9.75
N HIS A 93 8.24 3.31 -9.20
CA HIS A 93 8.84 2.19 -9.92
C HIS A 93 7.79 1.19 -10.41
N ALA A 94 6.83 0.82 -9.56
CA ALA A 94 5.76 -0.11 -9.96
C ALA A 94 4.90 0.46 -11.10
N VAL A 95 4.59 1.76 -11.09
CA VAL A 95 3.88 2.43 -12.18
C VAL A 95 4.69 2.39 -13.47
N LEU A 96 5.98 2.75 -13.41
CA LEU A 96 6.86 2.75 -14.57
C LEU A 96 7.02 1.36 -15.18
N ASP A 97 7.15 0.32 -14.35
CA ASP A 97 7.25 -1.06 -14.81
C ASP A 97 5.94 -1.57 -15.42
N ALA A 98 4.80 -1.15 -14.89
CA ALA A 98 3.50 -1.48 -15.46
C ALA A 98 3.26 -0.84 -16.84
N LEU A 99 3.84 0.34 -17.10
CA LEU A 99 3.76 1.02 -18.41
C LEU A 99 4.67 0.39 -19.47
N ARG A 100 5.66 -0.43 -19.07
CA ARG A 100 6.60 -1.10 -19.98
C ARG A 100 6.09 -2.45 -20.48
N ARG A 101 5.04 -3.00 -19.88
CA ARG A 101 4.42 -4.28 -20.22
C ARG A 101 3.20 -4.07 -21.12
#